data_AF-A0A9E5FNY6-F1
#
_entry.id   AF-A0A9E5FNY6-F1
#
_cell.length_a   1.000
_cell.length_b   1.000
_cell.length_c   1.000
_cell.angle_alpha   90.00
_cell.angle_beta   90.00
_cell.angle_gamma   90.00
#
_symmetry.space_group_name_H-M   'P 1'
#
loop_
_entity.id
_entity.type
_entity.pdbx_description
1 polymer ?
#
loop_
_entity_poly.entity_id
_entity_poly.type
_entity_poly.pdbx_seq_one_letter_code
_entity_poly.pdbx_strand_id
1 'polypeptide(L)' 'MQKYYLHKDGRQVGPYTKEDLAQIRITRDTMLWFDGQVDWQEAGTIEELADL' A
#
# COMPACT_ATOMS: atom_id res chain seq x y z
N MET A 1 11.28 -9.05 -3.25
CA MET A 1 9.88 -9.03 -2.78
C MET A 1 9.59 -7.63 -2.27
N GLN A 2 8.73 -6.87 -2.97
CA GLN A 2 8.34 -5.53 -2.53
C GLN A 2 7.48 -5.66 -1.27
N LYS A 3 7.76 -4.83 -0.25
CA LYS A 3 7.01 -4.79 1.00
C LYS A 3 6.22 -3.49 1.06
N TYR A 4 4.93 -3.62 1.27
CA TYR A 4 3.98 -2.52 1.33
C TYR A 4 3.51 -2.33 2.76
N TYR A 5 3.46 -1.09 3.20
CA TYR A 5 3.01 -0.70 4.51
C TYR A 5 1.79 0.21 4.34
N LEU A 6 0.72 -0.02 5.08
CA LEU A 6 -0.49 0.80 5.02
C LEU A 6 -0.55 1.70 6.25
N HIS A 7 -1.07 2.91 6.08
CA HIS A 7 -1.37 3.79 7.20
C HIS A 7 -2.84 3.61 7.60
N LYS A 8 -3.09 2.92 8.71
CA LYS A 8 -4.44 2.64 9.22
C LYS A 8 -4.55 3.10 10.67
N ASP A 9 -5.49 4.02 10.92
CA ASP A 9 -5.82 4.50 12.27
C ASP A 9 -4.60 5.10 13.03
N GLY A 10 -3.77 5.88 12.33
CA GLY A 10 -2.57 6.46 12.91
C GLY A 10 -1.44 5.47 13.19
N ARG A 11 -1.56 4.23 12.69
CA ARG A 11 -0.52 3.20 12.79
C ARG A 11 -0.12 2.72 11.41
N GLN A 12 1.17 2.44 11.27
CA GLN A 12 1.68 1.69 10.14
C GLN A 12 1.40 0.20 10.35
N VAL A 13 0.65 -0.42 9.44
CA VAL A 13 0.37 -1.86 9.43
C VAL A 13 1.05 -2.52 8.23
N GLY A 14 1.68 -3.66 8.44
CA GLY A 14 2.48 -4.38 7.44
C GLY A 14 3.71 -5.05 8.05
N PRO A 15 4.68 -5.50 7.22
CA PRO A 15 4.68 -5.43 5.76
C PRO A 15 3.70 -6.41 5.10
N TYR A 16 3.05 -5.96 4.04
CA TYR A 16 2.18 -6.73 3.15
C TYR A 16 2.86 -6.93 1.79
N THR A 17 2.49 -8.00 1.10
CA THR A 17 2.83 -8.17 -0.31
C THR A 17 1.70 -7.66 -1.20
N LYS A 18 1.96 -7.49 -2.50
CA LYS A 18 0.91 -7.13 -3.48
C LYS A 18 -0.28 -8.11 -3.43
N GLU A 19 -0.01 -9.39 -3.21
CA GLU A 19 -1.03 -10.44 -3.09
C GLU A 19 -1.88 -10.24 -1.83
N ASP A 20 -1.27 -9.89 -0.69
CA ASP A 20 -2.00 -9.55 0.52
C ASP A 20 -2.88 -8.31 0.32
N LEU A 21 -2.35 -7.27 -0.37
CA LEU A 21 -3.09 -6.05 -0.69
C LEU A 21 -4.35 -6.36 -1.53
N ALA A 22 -4.23 -7.28 -2.48
CA ALA A 22 -5.35 -7.77 -3.27
C ALA A 22 -6.39 -8.51 -2.41
N GLN A 23 -5.93 -9.33 -1.45
CA GLN A 23 -6.82 -10.08 -0.56
C GLN A 23 -7.58 -9.18 0.43
N ILE A 24 -6.91 -8.18 1.01
CA ILE A 24 -7.53 -7.24 1.96
C ILE A 24 -8.42 -6.18 1.28
N ARG A 25 -8.43 -6.12 -0.06
CA ARG A 25 -9.18 -5.15 -0.88
C ARG A 25 -8.95 -3.72 -0.40
N ILE A 26 -7.71 -3.26 -0.51
CA ILE A 26 -7.39 -1.85 -0.28
C ILE A 26 -8.20 -0.95 -1.22
N THR A 27 -8.40 0.30 -0.82
CA THR A 27 -9.03 1.30 -1.68
C THR A 27 -7.97 2.24 -2.25
N ARG A 28 -8.31 2.93 -3.34
CA ARG A 28 -7.41 3.90 -4.00
C ARG A 28 -6.92 5.01 -3.06
N ASP A 29 -7.74 5.41 -2.10
CA ASP A 29 -7.44 6.43 -1.06
C ASP A 29 -6.49 5.91 0.03
N THR A 30 -6.21 4.60 0.05
CA THR A 30 -5.40 4.01 1.11
C THR A 30 -3.95 4.44 0.96
N MET A 31 -3.45 5.18 1.95
CA MET A 31 -2.05 5.57 2.07
C MET A 31 -1.15 4.36 2.27
N LEU A 32 -0.21 4.20 1.35
CA LEU A 32 0.78 3.14 1.28
C LEU A 32 2.20 3.70 1.23
N TRP A 33 3.12 2.96 1.81
CA TRP A 33 4.55 3.25 1.72
C TRP A 33 5.30 1.97 1.43
N PHE A 34 6.32 2.06 0.57
CA PHE A 34 7.20 0.94 0.26
C PHE A 34 8.64 1.42 0.12
N ASP A 35 9.58 0.49 0.27
CA ASP A 35 11.00 0.75 0.14
C ASP A 35 11.32 1.35 -1.24
N GLY A 36 11.93 2.54 -1.25
CA GLY A 36 12.19 3.33 -2.45
C GLY A 36 11.35 4.59 -2.60
N GLN A 37 10.32 4.80 -1.76
CA GLN A 37 9.56 6.04 -1.68
C GLN A 37 10.00 6.95 -0.53
N VAL A 38 9.99 8.26 -0.78
CA VAL A 38 10.32 9.29 0.22
C VAL A 38 9.15 9.52 1.19
N ASP A 39 7.93 9.43 0.67
CA ASP A 39 6.69 9.72 1.40
C ASP A 39 5.61 8.69 1.11
N TRP A 40 4.59 8.65 1.96
CA TRP A 40 3.40 7.83 1.75
C TRP A 40 2.67 8.28 0.47
N GLN A 41 2.25 7.33 -0.35
CA GLN A 41 1.49 7.55 -1.56
C GLN A 41 0.18 6.78 -1.53
N GLU A 42 -0.83 7.31 -2.19
CA GLU A 42 -2.13 6.65 -2.29
C GLU A 42 -2.02 5.41 -3.16
N ALA A 43 -2.74 4.33 -2.80
CA ALA A 43 -2.77 3.11 -3.61
C ALA A 43 -3.15 3.40 -5.07
N GLY A 44 -4.05 4.35 -5.30
CA GLY A 44 -4.51 4.75 -6.62
C GLY A 44 -3.47 5.49 -7.46
N THR A 45 -2.45 6.09 -6.86
CA THR A 45 -1.36 6.75 -7.60
C THR A 45 -0.24 5.78 -7.98
N ILE A 46 -0.20 4.60 -7.33
CA ILE A 46 0.77 3.55 -7.61
C ILE A 46 0.22 2.72 -8.77
N GLU A 47 0.74 2.92 -9.99
CA GLU A 47 0.28 2.19 -11.18
C GLU A 47 0.31 0.66 -11.00
N GLU A 48 1.28 0.13 -10.25
CA GLU A 48 1.35 -1.31 -9.95
C GLU A 48 0.15 -1.82 -9.14
N LEU A 49 -0.44 -0.96 -8.31
CA LEU A 49 -1.60 -1.27 -7.46
C LEU A 49 -2.91 -0.73 -8.05
N ALA A 50 -2.87 0.00 -9.16
CA ALA A 50 -4.06 0.59 -9.79
C ALA A 50 -5.06 -0.47 -10.34
N ASP A 51 -4.59 -1.71 -10.51
CA ASP A 51 -5.35 -2.91 -10.91
C ASP A 51 -5.96 -3.68 -9.72
N LEU A 52 -5.62 -3.31 -8.48
CA LEU A 52 -6.21 -3.87 -7.25
C LEU A 52 -7.52 -3.16 -6.87
#